data_AF-J9AMY3-F1
#
_entry.id   AF-J9AMY3-F1
#
_cell.length_a   1.000
_cell.length_b   1.000
_cell.length_c   1.000
_cell.angle_alpha   90.00
_cell.angle_beta   90.00
_cell.angle_gamma   90.00
#
_symmetry.space_group_name_H-M   'P 1'
#
loop_
_entity.id
_entity.type
_entity.pdbx_description
1 polymer ?
#
loop_
_entity_poly.entity_id
_entity_poly.type
_entity_poly.pdbx_seq_one_letter_code
_entity_poly.pdbx_strand_id
1 'polypeptide(L)'
;ENLRITNEEWNIAISPLQIIRGFAALLILADGKCKIKLAKLISKALFGVIEPIGKIIHEELNDICINYLRSFSKGVTRIYFEENHLLKFDNELMEYIEKYYGTESQEAEMIVFETEEKMKKEVVQTLCFQMDPNGQTLVNEMNKNIKEATQGTMEYVVRRDLQPKQKTRLALITSFNSTFYWKPPGKIVEVETFFYETYEKNVDTRSVIKAYRCDGLFRTCLTGDDTRVLELDSEIDGLKM
;
A
#
# COMPACT_ATOMS: atom_id res chain seq x y z
N GLU A 1 0.86 9.33 -23.84
CA GLU A 1 -0.09 8.21 -23.93
C GLU A 1 -0.85 8.10 -22.62
N ASN A 2 -2.16 7.85 -22.66
CA ASN A 2 -2.94 7.61 -21.45
C ASN A 2 -2.56 6.22 -20.91
N LEU A 3 -1.91 6.18 -19.73
CA LEU A 3 -1.48 4.92 -19.09
C LEU A 3 -2.58 4.28 -18.24
N ARG A 4 -3.75 4.91 -18.16
CA ARG A 4 -4.90 4.43 -17.38
C ARG A 4 -5.64 3.35 -18.15
N ILE A 5 -5.78 2.18 -17.54
CA ILE A 5 -6.53 1.03 -18.09
C ILE A 5 -7.99 1.03 -17.62
N THR A 6 -8.30 1.68 -16.50
CA THR A 6 -9.66 1.79 -15.96
C THR A 6 -10.43 2.93 -16.63
N ASN A 7 -11.77 2.83 -16.63
CA ASN A 7 -12.66 3.89 -17.08
C ASN A 7 -12.34 5.20 -16.36
N GLU A 8 -12.38 6.34 -17.07
CA GLU A 8 -11.94 7.64 -16.57
C GLU A 8 -12.76 8.13 -15.37
N GLU A 9 -14.02 7.70 -15.30
CA GLU A 9 -15.00 8.05 -14.27
C GLU A 9 -14.78 7.30 -12.95
N TRP A 10 -13.91 6.28 -12.94
CA TRP A 10 -13.67 5.49 -11.72
C TRP A 10 -12.76 6.23 -10.73
N ASN A 11 -13.07 6.13 -9.44
CA ASN A 11 -12.18 6.64 -8.40
C ASN A 11 -10.92 5.74 -8.31
N ILE A 12 -9.75 6.37 -8.18
CA ILE A 12 -8.47 5.67 -8.03
C ILE A 12 -7.76 6.21 -6.79
N ALA A 13 -7.34 5.30 -5.91
CA ALA A 13 -6.42 5.58 -4.83
C ALA A 13 -5.27 4.57 -4.88
N ILE A 14 -4.04 5.06 -4.96
CA ILE A 14 -2.83 4.24 -5.00
C ILE A 14 -1.79 4.79 -4.03
N SER A 15 -1.01 3.89 -3.42
CA SER A 15 0.19 4.26 -2.67
C SER A 15 1.43 3.81 -3.46
N PRO A 16 2.08 4.72 -4.20
CA PRO A 16 3.28 4.39 -4.97
C PRO A 16 4.39 3.82 -4.09
N LEU A 17 4.57 4.38 -2.89
CA LEU A 17 5.56 3.89 -1.93
C LEU A 17 5.26 2.44 -1.52
N GLN A 18 3.99 2.08 -1.26
CA GLN A 18 3.66 0.73 -0.86
C GLN A 18 3.85 -0.29 -1.99
N ILE A 19 3.62 0.10 -3.24
CA ILE A 19 3.97 -0.72 -4.42
C ILE A 19 5.47 -0.98 -4.47
N ILE A 20 6.29 0.06 -4.27
CA ILE A 20 7.76 -0.06 -4.24
C ILE A 20 8.20 -0.97 -3.10
N ARG A 21 7.60 -0.86 -1.91
CA ARG A 21 7.89 -1.74 -0.77
C ARG A 21 7.61 -3.21 -1.09
N GLY A 22 6.51 -3.52 -1.78
CA GLY A 22 6.22 -4.87 -2.24
C GLY A 22 7.28 -5.44 -3.18
N PHE A 23 7.73 -4.64 -4.16
CA PHE A 23 8.80 -5.07 -5.06
C PHE A 23 10.16 -5.19 -4.36
N ALA A 24 10.43 -4.34 -3.37
CA ALA A 24 11.64 -4.44 -2.58
C ALA A 24 11.64 -5.68 -1.68
N ALA A 25 10.49 -6.11 -1.16
CA ALA A 25 10.37 -7.40 -0.48
C ALA A 25 10.70 -8.57 -1.44
N LEU A 26 10.22 -8.53 -2.69
CA LEU A 26 10.61 -9.50 -3.72
C LEU A 26 12.09 -9.41 -4.13
N LEU A 27 12.72 -8.23 -4.03
CA LEU A 27 14.14 -8.05 -4.35
C LEU A 27 15.04 -8.88 -3.43
N ILE A 28 14.67 -9.03 -2.15
CA ILE A 28 15.38 -9.89 -1.20
C ILE A 28 15.35 -11.35 -1.67
N LEU A 29 14.19 -11.80 -2.15
CA LEU A 29 13.93 -13.16 -2.61
C LEU A 29 14.45 -13.44 -4.03
N ALA A 30 14.86 -12.40 -4.78
CA ALA A 30 15.24 -12.52 -6.17
C ALA A 30 16.73 -12.79 -6.34
N ASP A 31 17.07 -13.48 -7.44
CA ASP A 31 18.46 -13.70 -7.85
C ASP A 31 18.69 -13.41 -9.34
N GLY A 32 19.96 -13.31 -9.72
CA GLY A 32 20.44 -13.15 -11.09
C GLY A 32 19.83 -11.95 -11.81
N LYS A 33 19.34 -12.19 -13.04
CA LYS A 33 18.75 -11.15 -13.89
C LYS A 33 17.50 -10.51 -13.29
N CYS A 34 16.71 -11.26 -12.52
CA CYS A 34 15.50 -10.75 -11.87
C CYS A 34 15.86 -9.71 -10.81
N LYS A 35 16.80 -10.06 -9.91
CA LYS A 35 17.32 -9.16 -8.87
C LYS A 35 17.84 -7.86 -9.46
N ILE A 36 18.65 -7.94 -10.52
CA ILE A 36 19.20 -6.75 -11.18
C ILE A 36 18.09 -5.86 -11.75
N LYS A 37 17.07 -6.43 -12.39
CA LYS A 37 15.96 -5.65 -12.96
C LYS A 37 15.12 -4.98 -11.88
N LEU A 38 14.80 -5.70 -10.79
CA LEU A 38 14.06 -5.16 -9.66
C LEU A 38 14.83 -4.03 -8.97
N ALA A 39 16.13 -4.22 -8.71
CA ALA A 39 16.97 -3.21 -8.08
C ALA A 39 17.01 -1.91 -8.92
N LYS A 40 17.17 -2.02 -10.24
CA LYS A 40 17.17 -0.86 -11.15
C LYS A 40 15.82 -0.14 -11.16
N LEU A 41 14.71 -0.89 -11.17
CA LEU A 41 13.36 -0.33 -11.14
C LEU A 41 13.13 0.45 -9.84
N ILE A 42 13.45 -0.14 -8.70
CA ILE A 42 13.25 0.46 -7.37
C ILE A 42 14.16 1.67 -7.21
N SER A 43 15.44 1.56 -7.60
CA SER A 43 16.39 2.67 -7.55
C SER A 43 15.91 3.85 -8.39
N LYS A 44 15.44 3.60 -9.63
CA LYS A 44 14.88 4.66 -10.46
C LYS A 44 13.63 5.30 -9.83
N ALA A 45 12.78 4.50 -9.17
CA ALA A 45 11.57 5.00 -8.54
C ALA A 45 11.85 5.85 -7.28
N LEU A 46 12.89 5.50 -6.51
CA LEU A 46 13.25 6.20 -5.28
C LEU A 46 14.14 7.42 -5.52
N PHE A 47 15.12 7.30 -6.39
CA PHE A 47 16.19 8.30 -6.56
C PHE A 47 16.13 9.04 -7.90
N GLY A 48 15.21 8.66 -8.79
CA GLY A 48 15.14 9.20 -10.17
C GLY A 48 16.25 8.70 -11.10
N VAL A 49 17.27 8.00 -10.57
CA VAL A 49 18.44 7.48 -11.28
C VAL A 49 18.63 5.99 -11.00
N ILE A 50 19.37 5.30 -11.87
CA ILE A 50 19.72 3.89 -11.69
C ILE A 50 21.07 3.81 -10.99
N GLU A 51 21.06 3.56 -9.68
CA GLU A 51 22.27 3.40 -8.87
C GLU A 51 22.54 1.93 -8.51
N PRO A 52 23.82 1.51 -8.41
CA PRO A 52 24.19 0.18 -7.95
C PRO A 52 24.00 0.10 -6.43
N ILE A 53 22.85 -0.42 -6.00
CA ILE A 53 22.51 -0.47 -4.59
C ILE A 53 22.38 -1.93 -4.12
N GLY A 54 23.38 -2.39 -3.37
CA GLY A 54 23.38 -3.71 -2.75
C GLY A 54 22.84 -3.75 -1.31
N LYS A 55 22.81 -2.61 -0.59
CA LYS A 55 22.37 -2.53 0.82
C LYS A 55 21.51 -1.31 1.21
N ILE A 56 21.42 -0.28 0.36
CA ILE A 56 20.76 1.00 0.70
C ILE A 56 19.22 0.95 0.54
N ILE A 57 18.66 0.17 -0.40
CA ILE A 57 17.21 0.21 -0.72
C ILE A 57 16.31 -0.11 0.48
N HIS A 58 16.61 -1.17 1.22
CA HIS A 58 15.74 -1.62 2.32
C HIS A 58 15.84 -0.69 3.52
N GLU A 59 17.02 -0.14 3.79
CA GLU A 59 17.28 0.84 4.85
C GLU A 59 16.55 2.15 4.53
N GLU A 60 16.74 2.72 3.33
CA GLU A 60 16.04 3.94 2.90
C GLU A 60 14.52 3.80 2.93
N LEU A 61 13.98 2.68 2.41
CA LEU A 61 12.54 2.44 2.45
C LEU A 61 12.00 2.36 3.88
N ASN A 62 12.79 1.78 4.79
CA ASN A 62 12.42 1.67 6.19
C ASN A 62 12.52 3.03 6.89
N ASP A 63 13.56 3.81 6.61
CA ASP A 63 13.74 5.16 7.14
C ASP A 63 12.63 6.09 6.66
N ILE A 64 12.19 5.97 5.40
CA ILE A 64 11.02 6.69 4.90
C ILE A 64 9.78 6.34 5.73
N CYS A 65 9.56 5.05 5.99
CA CYS A 65 8.41 4.59 6.76
C CYS A 65 8.46 5.05 8.23
N ILE A 66 9.63 4.97 8.86
CA ILE A 66 9.79 5.32 10.28
C ILE A 66 9.74 6.83 10.49
N ASN A 67 10.40 7.61 9.63
CA ASN A 67 10.55 9.04 9.85
C ASN A 67 9.39 9.86 9.28
N TYR A 68 8.85 9.48 8.13
CA TYR A 68 7.81 10.26 7.44
C TYR A 68 6.43 9.66 7.54
N LEU A 69 6.32 8.35 7.84
CA LEU A 69 5.03 7.68 8.01
C LEU A 69 4.78 7.19 9.43
N ARG A 70 5.51 7.70 10.43
CA ARG A 70 5.36 7.31 11.84
C ARG A 70 3.92 7.35 12.33
N SER A 71 3.18 8.36 11.87
CA SER A 71 1.79 8.60 12.27
C SER A 71 0.77 7.74 11.52
N PHE A 72 1.21 6.90 10.56
CA PHE A 72 0.35 5.98 9.84
C PHE A 72 0.65 4.54 10.21
N SER A 73 -0.36 3.66 10.06
CA SER A 73 -0.11 2.22 10.12
C SER A 73 0.90 1.82 9.05
N LYS A 74 1.94 1.07 9.44
CA LYS A 74 2.89 0.49 8.49
C LYS A 74 2.11 -0.35 7.48
N GLY A 75 2.20 0.01 6.20
CA GLY A 75 1.53 -0.75 5.14
C GLY A 75 1.94 -2.22 5.16
N VAL A 76 0.99 -3.12 4.91
CA VAL A 76 1.20 -4.57 4.99
C VAL A 76 1.72 -5.10 3.66
N THR A 77 2.70 -6.00 3.76
CA THR A 77 3.22 -6.78 2.62
C THR A 77 3.08 -8.26 2.95
N ARG A 78 2.53 -9.03 2.03
CA ARG A 78 2.44 -10.49 2.10
C ARG A 78 2.83 -11.10 0.78
N ILE A 79 3.64 -12.15 0.82
CA ILE A 79 4.13 -12.89 -0.34
C ILE A 79 3.75 -14.34 -0.13
N TYR A 80 2.99 -14.88 -1.06
CA TYR A 80 2.55 -16.27 -1.04
C TYR A 80 3.23 -17.04 -2.14
N PHE A 81 3.92 -18.12 -1.78
CA PHE A 81 4.48 -19.08 -2.73
C PHE A 81 3.64 -20.35 -2.79
N GLU A 82 3.72 -21.03 -3.94
CA GLU A 82 3.22 -22.39 -4.03
C GLU A 82 3.94 -23.30 -3.03
N GLU A 83 3.17 -24.02 -2.22
CA GLU A 83 3.70 -25.00 -1.29
C GLU A 83 4.52 -26.08 -2.02
N ASN A 84 5.73 -26.34 -1.53
CA ASN A 84 6.59 -27.38 -2.06
C ASN A 84 7.27 -28.11 -0.90
N HIS A 85 6.88 -29.36 -0.65
CA HIS A 85 7.41 -30.15 0.46
C HIS A 85 8.91 -30.47 0.36
N LEU A 86 9.52 -30.28 -0.82
CA LEU A 86 10.95 -30.54 -1.04
C LEU A 86 11.82 -29.30 -0.87
N LEU A 87 11.22 -28.10 -0.85
CA LEU A 87 11.95 -26.83 -0.74
C LEU A 87 11.52 -26.12 0.54
N LYS A 88 12.50 -25.76 1.36
CA LYS A 88 12.29 -24.92 2.54
C LYS A 88 12.85 -23.53 2.26
N PHE A 89 12.25 -22.53 2.86
CA PHE A 89 12.81 -21.19 2.85
C PHE A 89 14.11 -21.15 3.66
N ASP A 90 15.03 -20.31 3.20
CA ASP A 90 16.24 -19.98 3.93
C ASP A 90 15.89 -19.09 5.12
N ASN A 91 16.24 -19.53 6.33
CA ASN A 91 15.86 -18.84 7.57
C ASN A 91 16.48 -17.44 7.67
N GLU A 92 17.75 -17.27 7.26
CA GLU A 92 18.41 -15.96 7.32
C GLU A 92 17.70 -14.96 6.40
N LEU A 93 17.26 -15.43 5.23
CA LEU A 93 16.50 -14.62 4.29
C LEU A 93 15.10 -14.27 4.82
N MET A 94 14.43 -15.20 5.50
CA MET A 94 13.14 -14.94 6.16
C MET A 94 13.26 -13.94 7.31
N GLU A 95 14.32 -14.02 8.12
CA GLU A 95 14.59 -13.04 9.17
C GLU A 95 14.89 -11.66 8.56
N TYR A 96 15.66 -11.61 7.48
CA TYR A 96 15.98 -10.36 6.80
C TYR A 96 14.74 -9.67 6.20
N ILE A 97 13.82 -10.43 5.59
CA ILE A 97 12.58 -9.85 5.05
C ILE A 97 11.63 -9.40 6.16
N GLU A 98 11.50 -10.17 7.25
CA GLU A 98 10.64 -9.82 8.37
C GLU A 98 11.14 -8.54 9.07
N LYS A 99 12.46 -8.37 9.21
CA LYS A 99 13.07 -7.14 9.76
C LYS A 99 12.56 -5.86 9.08
N TYR A 100 12.49 -5.84 7.75
CA TYR A 100 12.12 -4.61 7.00
C TYR A 100 10.62 -4.53 6.69
N TYR A 101 9.99 -5.65 6.36
CA TYR A 101 8.63 -5.69 5.82
C TYR A 101 7.59 -6.32 6.76
N GLY A 102 8.05 -6.86 7.89
CA GLY A 102 7.22 -7.37 8.97
C GLY A 102 6.36 -6.29 9.62
N THR A 103 5.30 -6.74 10.27
CA THR A 103 4.29 -5.90 10.91
C THR A 103 4.62 -5.55 12.37
N GLU A 104 5.75 -6.02 12.90
CA GLU A 104 6.17 -5.66 14.25
C GLU A 104 6.62 -4.20 14.33
N SER A 105 5.96 -3.45 15.20
CA SER A 105 6.41 -2.16 15.70
C SER A 105 7.60 -2.39 16.64
N GLN A 106 8.67 -1.62 16.50
CA GLN A 106 9.75 -1.56 17.49
C GLN A 106 9.25 -1.17 18.91
N GLU A 107 8.03 -0.66 19.04
CA GLU A 107 7.38 -0.38 20.34
C GLU A 107 6.76 -1.63 21.02
N ALA A 108 6.63 -2.76 20.31
CA ALA A 108 6.09 -4.00 20.89
C ALA A 108 7.11 -4.77 21.77
N GLU A 109 8.38 -4.35 21.77
CA GLU A 109 9.41 -4.93 22.64
C GLU A 109 9.26 -4.53 24.13
N MET A 110 8.37 -3.59 24.46
CA MET A 110 8.19 -3.10 25.85
C MET A 110 7.02 -3.73 26.63
N ILE A 111 6.18 -4.59 26.03
CA ILE A 111 5.07 -5.22 26.75
C ILE A 111 5.31 -6.74 26.81
N VAL A 112 6.14 -7.16 27.76
CA VAL A 112 6.23 -8.55 28.20
C VAL A 112 5.02 -8.83 29.10
N PHE A 113 3.91 -9.29 28.53
CA PHE A 113 2.88 -10.02 29.29
C PHE A 113 2.23 -11.11 28.41
N GLU A 114 2.68 -12.33 28.68
CA GLU A 114 1.99 -13.64 28.63
C GLU A 114 0.94 -13.93 27.55
N THR A 115 1.36 -14.80 26.61
CA THR A 115 0.62 -15.96 26.08
C THR A 115 -0.79 -15.76 25.51
N GLU A 116 -0.84 -15.44 24.22
CA GLU A 116 -1.41 -16.35 23.24
C GLU A 116 -0.39 -16.47 22.10
N GLU A 117 -0.10 -17.68 21.61
CA GLU A 117 0.53 -17.86 20.30
C GLU A 117 -0.43 -17.32 19.23
N LYS A 118 -0.57 -15.99 19.14
CA LYS A 118 -1.04 -15.36 17.92
C LYS A 118 0.02 -15.70 16.90
N MET A 119 -0.20 -16.78 16.15
CA MET A 119 0.63 -17.20 15.02
C MET A 119 1.06 -15.96 14.27
N LYS A 120 2.31 -15.56 14.46
CA LYS A 120 2.88 -14.39 13.81
C LYS A 120 2.90 -14.75 12.33
N LYS A 121 1.94 -14.22 11.59
CA LYS A 121 1.84 -14.47 10.15
C LYS A 121 2.93 -13.68 9.45
N GLU A 122 4.00 -14.38 9.13
CA GLU A 122 5.21 -13.89 8.46
C GLU A 122 4.88 -13.17 7.13
N VAL A 123 5.80 -12.31 6.67
CA VAL A 123 5.70 -11.68 5.36
C VAL A 123 5.62 -12.71 4.24
N VAL A 124 6.37 -13.82 4.34
CA VAL A 124 6.42 -14.89 3.34
C VAL A 124 5.65 -16.10 3.86
N GLN A 125 4.75 -16.65 3.05
CA GLN A 125 3.92 -17.81 3.41
C GLN A 125 3.81 -18.77 2.23
N THR A 126 3.50 -20.03 2.50
CA THR A 126 3.15 -21.02 1.48
C THR A 126 1.64 -21.23 1.43
N LEU A 127 1.10 -21.38 0.23
CA LEU A 127 -0.27 -21.83 -0.02
C LEU A 127 -0.25 -22.89 -1.13
N CYS A 128 -1.19 -23.83 -1.08
CA CYS A 128 -1.33 -24.82 -2.15
C CYS A 128 -2.27 -24.31 -3.24
N PHE A 129 -1.76 -23.49 -4.17
CA PHE A 129 -2.51 -23.00 -5.33
C PHE A 129 -3.04 -24.14 -6.21
N GLN A 130 -2.32 -25.27 -6.26
CA GLN A 130 -2.68 -26.39 -7.12
C GLN A 130 -3.92 -27.17 -6.67
N MET A 131 -4.25 -27.12 -5.38
CA MET A 131 -5.34 -27.91 -4.79
C MET A 131 -6.64 -27.11 -4.61
N ASP A 132 -6.65 -25.82 -4.98
CA ASP A 132 -7.84 -24.97 -5.00
C ASP A 132 -8.17 -24.49 -6.43
N PRO A 133 -8.84 -25.33 -7.25
CA PRO A 133 -9.09 -25.02 -8.66
C PRO A 133 -9.99 -23.79 -8.88
N ASN A 134 -10.82 -23.44 -7.89
CA ASN A 134 -11.71 -22.29 -7.95
C ASN A 134 -11.10 -21.03 -7.34
N GLY A 135 -10.07 -21.16 -6.50
CA GLY A 135 -9.33 -20.06 -5.88
C GLY A 135 -9.98 -19.48 -4.62
N GLN A 136 -11.19 -19.92 -4.27
CA GLN A 136 -12.04 -19.20 -3.32
C GLN A 136 -11.54 -19.34 -1.89
N THR A 137 -10.98 -20.51 -1.56
CA THR A 137 -10.38 -20.77 -0.26
C THR A 137 -9.14 -19.92 -0.10
N LEU A 138 -8.29 -19.86 -1.13
CA LEU A 138 -7.08 -19.02 -1.15
C LEU A 138 -7.42 -17.54 -0.99
N VAL A 139 -8.42 -17.03 -1.71
CA VAL A 139 -8.88 -15.64 -1.60
C VAL A 139 -9.36 -15.33 -0.18
N ASN A 140 -10.12 -16.23 0.43
CA ASN A 140 -10.61 -16.06 1.79
C ASN A 140 -9.46 -16.06 2.81
N GLU A 141 -8.49 -16.96 2.64
CA GLU A 141 -7.31 -17.06 3.50
C GLU A 141 -6.41 -15.82 3.38
N MET A 142 -6.06 -15.41 2.17
CA MET A 142 -5.28 -14.20 1.92
C MET A 142 -5.94 -12.96 2.52
N ASN A 143 -7.26 -12.79 2.30
CA ASN A 143 -8.00 -11.66 2.87
C ASN A 143 -8.08 -11.71 4.40
N LYS A 144 -8.23 -12.90 4.99
CA LYS A 144 -8.16 -13.09 6.45
C LYS A 144 -6.80 -12.67 6.99
N ASN A 145 -5.72 -13.07 6.33
CA ASN A 145 -4.35 -12.75 6.74
C ASN A 145 -4.08 -11.24 6.67
N ILE A 146 -4.60 -10.56 5.64
CA ILE A 146 -4.50 -9.09 5.53
C ILE A 146 -5.35 -8.41 6.60
N LYS A 147 -6.59 -8.88 6.85
CA LYS A 147 -7.44 -8.33 7.91
C LYS A 147 -6.76 -8.43 9.27
N GLU A 148 -6.19 -9.57 9.61
CA GLU A 148 -5.44 -9.76 10.86
C GLU A 148 -4.20 -8.85 10.93
N ALA A 149 -3.39 -8.80 9.86
CA ALA A 149 -2.18 -7.98 9.79
C ALA A 149 -2.46 -6.47 9.87
N THR A 150 -3.66 -6.04 9.48
CA THR A 150 -4.10 -4.64 9.48
C THR A 150 -5.03 -4.31 10.65
N GLN A 151 -5.15 -5.22 11.62
CA GLN A 151 -6.03 -5.08 12.79
C GLN A 151 -7.49 -4.76 12.41
N GLY A 152 -7.97 -5.30 11.29
CA GLY A 152 -9.33 -5.11 10.80
C GLY A 152 -9.55 -3.88 9.94
N THR A 153 -8.53 -3.04 9.72
CA THR A 153 -8.71 -1.80 8.94
C THR A 153 -8.84 -2.02 7.43
N MET A 154 -8.38 -3.17 6.91
CA MET A 154 -8.50 -3.51 5.50
C MET A 154 -9.07 -4.91 5.31
N GLU A 155 -10.03 -5.03 4.40
CA GLU A 155 -10.68 -6.27 4.01
C GLU A 155 -10.82 -6.36 2.49
N TYR A 156 -10.96 -7.57 1.96
CA TYR A 156 -11.23 -7.82 0.53
C TYR A 156 -10.20 -7.27 -0.46
N VAL A 157 -8.93 -7.18 -0.05
CA VAL A 157 -7.80 -6.76 -0.90
C VAL A 157 -7.61 -7.71 -2.09
N VAL A 158 -7.81 -9.02 -1.89
CA VAL A 158 -7.84 -9.99 -2.99
C VAL A 158 -9.24 -10.08 -3.55
N ARG A 159 -9.36 -9.68 -4.81
CA ARG A 159 -10.60 -9.70 -5.58
C ARG A 159 -11.10 -11.12 -5.84
N ARG A 160 -12.38 -11.36 -5.55
CA ARG A 160 -13.06 -12.64 -5.81
C ARG A 160 -13.24 -12.93 -7.31
N ASP A 161 -13.20 -11.93 -8.18
CA ASP A 161 -13.31 -12.13 -9.63
C ASP A 161 -11.94 -12.35 -10.31
N LEU A 162 -10.83 -12.12 -9.59
CA LEU A 162 -9.46 -12.28 -10.07
C LEU A 162 -8.65 -13.22 -9.15
N GLN A 163 -9.21 -14.39 -8.90
CA GLN A 163 -8.64 -15.35 -7.95
C GLN A 163 -7.34 -15.97 -8.50
N PRO A 164 -6.35 -16.29 -7.63
CA PRO A 164 -5.24 -17.13 -8.00
C PRO A 164 -5.74 -18.45 -8.61
N LYS A 165 -5.11 -18.89 -9.71
CA LYS A 165 -5.47 -20.13 -10.41
C LYS A 165 -4.47 -21.23 -10.09
N GLN A 166 -4.76 -22.45 -10.50
CA GLN A 166 -3.90 -23.63 -10.30
C GLN A 166 -2.44 -23.47 -10.78
N LYS A 167 -2.21 -22.60 -11.77
CA LYS A 167 -0.88 -22.29 -12.31
C LYS A 167 -0.16 -21.16 -11.59
N THR A 168 -0.81 -20.49 -10.63
CA THR A 168 -0.15 -19.49 -9.79
C THR A 168 0.98 -20.14 -9.02
N ARG A 169 2.11 -19.42 -8.92
CA ARG A 169 3.30 -19.85 -8.16
C ARG A 169 3.75 -18.83 -7.13
N LEU A 170 3.36 -17.58 -7.34
CA LEU A 170 3.65 -16.46 -6.47
C LEU A 170 2.48 -15.48 -6.51
N ALA A 171 2.09 -14.97 -5.36
CA ALA A 171 1.20 -13.81 -5.23
C ALA A 171 1.83 -12.80 -4.27
N LEU A 172 1.95 -11.55 -4.71
CA LEU A 172 2.35 -10.42 -3.88
C LEU A 172 1.11 -9.61 -3.56
N ILE A 173 0.88 -9.36 -2.27
CA ILE A 173 -0.17 -8.47 -1.78
C ILE A 173 0.49 -7.35 -1.01
N THR A 174 0.13 -6.13 -1.37
CA THR A 174 0.50 -4.94 -0.60
C THR A 174 -0.75 -4.15 -0.29
N SER A 175 -0.90 -3.69 0.94
CA SER A 175 -2.03 -2.87 1.34
C SER A 175 -1.56 -1.70 2.22
N PHE A 176 -2.23 -0.57 2.09
CA PHE A 176 -1.94 0.63 2.84
C PHE A 176 -3.25 1.36 3.11
N ASN A 177 -3.42 1.77 4.35
CA ASN A 177 -4.54 2.58 4.79
C ASN A 177 -3.99 3.84 5.45
N SER A 178 -4.63 4.96 5.17
CA SER A 178 -4.27 6.26 5.73
C SER A 178 -5.53 7.10 5.82
N THR A 179 -5.64 7.83 6.93
CA THR A 179 -6.69 8.82 7.14
C THR A 179 -6.01 10.18 7.20
N PHE A 180 -6.49 11.11 6.38
CA PHE A 180 -6.05 12.49 6.41
C PHE A 180 -6.89 13.27 7.44
N TYR A 181 -6.24 13.79 8.48
CA TYR A 181 -6.88 14.64 9.48
C TYR A 181 -6.60 16.09 9.11
N TRP A 182 -7.58 16.75 8.49
CA TRP A 182 -7.41 18.12 8.01
C TRP A 182 -7.27 19.11 9.17
N LYS A 183 -6.27 19.99 9.10
CA LYS A 183 -6.08 21.15 9.97
C LYS A 183 -6.58 22.40 9.24
N PRO A 184 -7.86 22.77 9.38
CA PRO A 184 -8.42 23.90 8.65
C PRO A 184 -7.84 25.23 9.17
N PRO A 185 -7.61 26.22 8.27
CA PRO A 185 -7.17 27.56 8.68
C PRO A 185 -8.30 28.39 9.33
N GLY A 186 -9.54 27.91 9.27
CA GLY A 186 -10.71 28.61 9.78
C GLY A 186 -11.83 27.65 10.19
N LYS A 187 -13.03 28.20 10.40
CA LYS A 187 -14.19 27.42 10.82
C LYS A 187 -14.71 26.56 9.67
N ILE A 188 -14.88 25.27 9.92
CA ILE A 188 -15.54 24.34 9.01
C ILE A 188 -17.06 24.47 9.12
N VAL A 189 -17.73 24.51 7.97
CA VAL A 189 -19.18 24.43 7.85
C VAL A 189 -19.53 23.30 6.87
N GLU A 190 -20.37 22.37 7.28
CA GLU A 190 -20.94 21.36 6.38
C GLU A 190 -22.01 22.02 5.49
N VAL A 191 -21.94 21.77 4.20
CA VAL A 191 -22.86 22.31 3.19
C VAL A 191 -23.24 21.22 2.19
N GLU A 192 -24.42 21.32 1.61
CA GLU A 192 -24.77 20.53 0.44
C GLU A 192 -24.43 21.32 -0.83
N THR A 193 -23.84 20.64 -1.81
CA THR A 193 -23.44 21.25 -3.08
C THR A 193 -23.63 20.29 -4.24
N PHE A 194 -23.68 20.83 -5.45
CA PHE A 194 -23.69 20.03 -6.68
C PHE A 194 -22.27 19.59 -7.05
N PHE A 195 -22.13 18.33 -7.42
CA PHE A 195 -20.91 17.73 -7.93
C PHE A 195 -21.16 17.18 -9.33
N TYR A 196 -20.30 17.56 -10.28
CA TYR A 196 -20.33 17.05 -11.63
C TYR A 196 -19.35 15.89 -11.73
N GLU A 197 -19.86 14.68 -11.98
CA GLU A 197 -19.05 13.45 -11.99
C GLU A 197 -18.12 13.36 -13.20
N THR A 198 -18.44 14.08 -14.28
CA THR A 198 -17.66 14.08 -15.52
C THR A 198 -17.25 15.51 -15.92
N TYR A 199 -16.20 15.60 -16.74
CA TYR A 199 -15.68 16.87 -17.26
C TYR A 199 -16.68 17.65 -18.11
N GLU A 200 -17.70 16.97 -18.66
CA GLU A 200 -18.75 17.56 -19.50
C GLU A 200 -19.70 18.48 -18.70
N LYS A 201 -19.70 18.39 -17.36
CA LYS A 201 -20.52 19.21 -16.45
C LYS A 201 -22.01 19.24 -16.82
N ASN A 202 -22.55 18.08 -17.20
CA ASN A 202 -23.97 17.96 -17.51
C ASN A 202 -24.82 18.14 -16.23
N VAL A 203 -25.77 19.08 -16.28
CA VAL A 203 -26.64 19.43 -15.15
C VAL A 203 -27.59 18.29 -14.79
N ASP A 204 -27.99 17.48 -15.77
CA ASP A 204 -28.95 16.39 -15.57
C ASP A 204 -28.32 15.17 -14.89
N THR A 205 -26.98 15.06 -14.91
CA THR A 205 -26.22 13.96 -14.30
C THR A 205 -25.44 14.38 -13.06
N ARG A 206 -25.69 15.58 -12.53
CA ARG A 206 -25.00 16.06 -11.33
C ARG A 206 -25.56 15.38 -10.08
N SER A 207 -24.66 15.07 -9.15
CA SER A 207 -25.01 14.55 -7.83
C SER A 207 -25.06 15.67 -6.81
N VAL A 208 -25.88 15.50 -5.77
CA VAL A 208 -25.85 16.37 -4.57
C VAL A 208 -24.97 15.68 -3.54
N ILE A 209 -23.91 16.35 -3.09
CA ILE A 209 -22.97 15.82 -2.11
C ILE A 209 -22.90 16.69 -0.87
N LYS A 210 -22.49 16.07 0.24
CA LYS A 210 -22.03 16.79 1.43
C LYS A 210 -20.59 17.24 1.21
N ALA A 211 -20.33 18.52 1.46
CA ALA A 211 -19.02 19.12 1.35
C ALA A 211 -18.71 19.94 2.60
N TYR A 212 -17.43 20.20 2.82
CA TYR A 212 -16.95 21.09 3.86
C TYR A 212 -16.50 22.41 3.25
N ARG A 213 -17.01 23.52 3.77
CA ARG A 213 -16.57 24.88 3.44
C ARG A 213 -15.73 25.44 4.57
N CYS A 214 -14.61 26.05 4.24
CA CYS A 214 -13.76 26.77 5.17
C CYS A 214 -13.19 28.01 4.48
N ASP A 215 -13.31 29.15 5.15
CA ASP A 215 -12.63 30.39 4.74
C ASP A 215 -11.28 30.48 5.46
N GLY A 216 -10.24 30.89 4.76
CA GLY A 216 -8.90 31.05 5.34
C GLY A 216 -7.80 31.20 4.31
N LEU A 217 -6.56 31.22 4.79
CA LEU A 217 -5.37 31.30 3.94
C LEU A 217 -4.93 29.88 3.58
N PHE A 218 -4.89 29.59 2.29
CA PHE A 218 -4.39 28.34 1.74
C PHE A 218 -3.23 28.62 0.78
N ARG A 219 -2.28 27.69 0.72
CA ARG A 219 -1.28 27.68 -0.35
C ARG A 219 -1.95 27.16 -1.62
N THR A 220 -1.94 27.96 -2.68
CA THR A 220 -2.56 27.61 -3.95
C THR A 220 -1.78 28.24 -5.11
N CYS A 221 -1.79 27.57 -6.25
CA CYS A 221 -1.30 28.12 -7.51
C CYS A 221 -2.21 27.71 -8.66
N LEU A 222 -2.14 28.46 -9.76
CA LEU A 222 -2.68 28.07 -11.06
C LEU A 222 -1.52 27.59 -11.92
N THR A 223 -1.65 26.39 -12.50
CA THR A 223 -0.68 25.87 -13.45
C THR A 223 -0.82 26.57 -14.81
N GLY A 224 0.12 26.32 -15.73
CA GLY A 224 0.04 26.84 -17.10
C GLY A 224 -1.17 26.32 -17.90
N ASP A 225 -1.79 25.22 -17.45
CA ASP A 225 -2.95 24.57 -18.08
C ASP A 225 -4.27 24.90 -17.33
N ASP A 226 -4.35 26.06 -16.69
CA ASP A 226 -5.52 26.54 -15.93
C ASP A 226 -6.00 25.60 -14.80
N THR A 227 -5.17 24.65 -14.37
CA THR A 227 -5.48 23.75 -13.26
C THR A 227 -5.10 24.42 -11.95
N ARG A 228 -6.05 24.47 -11.00
CA ARG A 228 -5.77 24.99 -9.65
C ARG A 228 -5.25 23.87 -8.77
N VAL A 229 -4.06 24.08 -8.21
CA VAL A 229 -3.49 23.22 -7.16
C VAL A 229 -3.69 23.92 -5.82
N LEU A 230 -4.12 23.15 -4.82
CA LEU A 230 -4.38 23.60 -3.46
C LEU A 230 -3.67 22.63 -2.50
N GLU A 231 -2.91 23.15 -1.55
CA GLU A 231 -2.30 22.37 -0.48
C GLU A 231 -3.13 22.53 0.80
N LEU A 232 -3.50 21.40 1.40
CA LEU A 232 -4.25 21.30 2.65
C LEU A 232 -3.33 20.78 3.76
N ASP A 233 -3.27 21.53 4.86
CA ASP A 233 -2.49 21.15 6.02
C ASP A 233 -3.17 20.01 6.80
N SER A 234 -2.39 19.03 7.24
CA SER A 234 -2.85 18.02 8.19
C SER A 234 -2.61 18.45 9.63
N GLU A 235 -3.37 17.87 10.56
CA GLU A 235 -3.06 17.85 11.99
C GLU A 235 -1.81 17.01 12.28
N ILE A 236 -1.49 16.07 11.39
CA ILE A 236 -0.25 15.30 11.42
C ILE A 236 0.87 16.12 10.79
N ASP A 237 1.91 16.40 11.57
CA ASP A 237 3.08 17.14 11.10
C ASP A 237 3.75 16.46 9.90
N GLY A 238 4.15 17.26 8.91
CA GLY A 238 4.78 16.77 7.69
C GLY A 238 3.83 16.14 6.66
N LEU A 239 2.55 15.93 6.99
CA LEU A 239 1.54 15.46 6.04
C LEU A 239 0.76 16.64 5.42
N LYS A 240 0.58 16.58 4.10
CA LYS A 240 -0.25 17.51 3.32
C LYS A 240 -1.13 16.70 2.35
N MET A 241 -2.25 17.29 1.94
CA MET A 241 -3.09 16.82 0.82
C MET A 241 -3.10 17.86 -0.29
#